data_AF-A0A1F4XHX8-F1
#
_entry.id   AF-A0A1F4XHX8-F1
#
_cell.length_a   1.000
_cell.length_b   1.000
_cell.length_c   1.000
_cell.angle_alpha   90.00
_cell.angle_beta   90.00
_cell.angle_gamma   90.00
#
_symmetry.space_group_name_H-M   'P 1'
#
loop_
_entity.id
_entity.type
_entity.pdbx_description
1 polymer ?
#
loop_
_entity_poly.entity_id
_entity_poly.type
_entity_poly.pdbx_seq_one_letter_code
_entity_poly.pdbx_strand_id
1 'polypeptide(L)'
;MSAHAQIQFHHNGSYMYILLGGYNQNGYRSIEITYDNPRPGMRAAGARIGSVLFHGVSTRDGRMVRGIAYIFKAGCAPAPYQVEGRYEKHTSRILLYGAYPVFGQGCRVVGYSTSGHNARLSFEQLELD
;
A
#
# COMPACT_ATOMS: atom_id res chain seq x y z
N MET A 1 12.37 4.77 -22.82
CA MET A 1 11.30 4.93 -21.82
C MET A 1 10.80 3.53 -21.51
N SER A 2 11.13 2.98 -20.34
CA SER A 2 10.68 1.63 -19.99
C SER A 2 9.20 1.73 -19.60
N ALA A 3 8.32 1.09 -20.37
CA ALA A 3 6.89 1.06 -20.06
C ALA A 3 6.71 0.26 -18.76
N HIS A 4 6.47 0.95 -17.64
CA HIS A 4 5.97 0.30 -16.44
C HIS A 4 4.49 0.05 -16.66
N ALA A 5 4.05 -1.21 -16.53
CA ALA A 5 2.63 -1.52 -16.50
C ALA A 5 2.03 -0.83 -15.27
N GLN A 6 1.20 0.19 -15.51
CA GLN A 6 0.53 0.97 -14.48
C GLN A 6 -0.88 0.41 -14.33
N ILE A 7 -1.09 -0.37 -13.28
CA ILE A 7 -2.37 -1.02 -13.01
C ILE A 7 -3.11 -0.19 -11.96
N GLN A 8 -4.36 0.17 -12.22
CA GLN A 8 -5.17 0.95 -11.28
C GLN A 8 -5.86 0.02 -10.27
N PHE A 9 -5.81 0.41 -9.01
CA PHE A 9 -6.40 -0.31 -7.90
C PHE A 9 -7.29 0.61 -7.08
N HIS A 10 -8.36 0.05 -6.51
CA HIS A 10 -9.18 0.70 -5.50
C HIS A 10 -8.72 0.30 -4.10
N HIS A 11 -8.64 1.28 -3.21
CA HIS A 11 -8.33 1.09 -1.79
C HIS A 11 -9.10 2.10 -0.93
N ASN A 12 -10.06 1.60 -0.13
CA ASN A 12 -10.78 2.39 0.87
C ASN A 12 -11.34 3.72 0.32
N GLY A 13 -11.90 3.72 -0.89
CA GLY A 13 -12.45 4.92 -1.55
C GLY A 13 -11.43 5.77 -2.30
N SER A 14 -10.17 5.35 -2.39
CA SER A 14 -9.11 6.01 -3.18
C SER A 14 -8.72 5.17 -4.38
N TYR A 15 -8.27 5.84 -5.45
CA TYR A 15 -7.62 5.20 -6.59
C TYR A 15 -6.12 5.23 -6.42
N MET A 16 -5.47 4.13 -6.78
CA MET A 16 -4.04 3.90 -6.61
C MET A 16 -3.45 3.37 -7.90
N TYR A 17 -2.16 3.60 -8.10
CA TYR A 17 -1.37 2.91 -9.11
C TYR A 17 -0.41 1.93 -8.48
N ILE A 18 -0.24 0.80 -9.16
CA ILE A 18 0.87 -0.12 -8.92
C ILE A 18 1.97 0.13 -9.94
N LEU A 19 3.16 0.41 -9.42
CA LEU A 19 4.40 0.47 -10.18
C LEU A 19 5.19 -0.80 -9.88
N LEU A 20 5.56 -1.51 -10.93
CA LEU A 20 6.27 -2.77 -10.80
C LEU A 20 7.66 -2.68 -11.44
N GLY A 21 8.66 -3.16 -10.70
CA GLY A 21 9.99 -3.41 -11.23
C GLY A 21 10.10 -4.74 -11.99
N GLY A 22 11.29 -4.96 -12.54
CA GLY A 22 11.72 -6.27 -13.05
C GLY A 22 12.01 -7.26 -11.92
N TYR A 23 12.12 -8.54 -12.28
CA TYR A 23 12.53 -9.59 -11.35
C TYR A 23 14.05 -9.62 -11.19
N ASN A 24 14.52 -9.74 -9.95
CA ASN A 24 15.92 -10.05 -9.67
C ASN A 24 16.19 -11.56 -9.80
N GLN A 25 17.46 -11.96 -9.70
CA GLN A 25 17.92 -13.35 -9.80
C GLN A 25 17.28 -14.31 -8.77
N ASN A 26 16.78 -13.77 -7.66
CA ASN A 26 16.12 -14.53 -6.60
C ASN A 26 14.61 -14.64 -6.83
N GLY A 27 14.09 -14.16 -7.97
CA GLY A 27 12.68 -14.25 -8.32
C GLY A 27 11.77 -13.23 -7.62
N TYR A 28 12.33 -12.19 -7.01
CA TYR A 28 11.57 -11.08 -6.43
C TYR A 28 11.52 -9.88 -7.38
N ARG A 29 10.38 -9.19 -7.45
CA ARG A 29 10.24 -7.88 -8.09
C ARG A 29 9.90 -6.81 -7.05
N SER A 30 10.29 -5.56 -7.29
CA SER A 30 9.78 -4.44 -6.51
C SER A 30 8.32 -4.12 -6.87
N ILE A 31 7.55 -3.72 -5.85
CA ILE A 31 6.20 -3.18 -5.96
C ILE A 31 6.17 -1.86 -5.21
N GLU A 32 5.62 -0.82 -5.83
CA GLU A 32 5.22 0.41 -5.17
C GLU A 32 3.74 0.69 -5.46
N ILE A 33 2.98 1.09 -4.43
CA ILE A 33 1.58 1.49 -4.55
C ILE A 33 1.50 2.98 -4.20
N THR A 34 1.11 3.80 -5.16
CA THR A 34 1.03 5.26 -5.02
C THR A 34 -0.40 5.76 -5.19
N TYR A 35 -0.77 6.82 -4.47
CA TYR A 35 -2.05 7.47 -4.64
C TYR A 35 -2.17 8.10 -6.04
N ASP A 36 -3.24 7.74 -6.75
CA ASP A 36 -3.67 8.41 -7.98
C ASP A 36 -4.70 9.50 -7.65
N ASN A 37 -5.80 9.09 -7.02
CA ASN A 37 -6.82 10.00 -6.50
C ASN A 37 -7.14 9.66 -5.04
N PRO A 38 -6.44 10.29 -4.08
CA PRO A 38 -6.68 10.08 -2.65
C PRO A 38 -8.05 10.62 -2.27
N ARG A 39 -8.88 9.85 -1.55
CA ARG A 39 -10.17 10.33 -1.05
C ARG A 39 -10.05 11.56 -0.13
N PRO A 40 -11.12 12.35 0.10
CA PRO A 40 -11.06 13.58 0.90
C PRO A 40 -10.37 13.43 2.27
N GLY A 41 -10.69 12.37 3.01
CA GLY A 41 -10.07 12.11 4.33
C GLY A 41 -8.55 11.86 4.26
N MET A 42 -8.05 11.23 3.18
CA MET A 42 -6.61 11.02 3.01
C MET A 42 -5.90 12.30 2.60
N ARG A 43 -6.53 13.16 1.79
CA ARG A 43 -6.01 14.50 1.48
C ARG A 43 -5.90 15.36 2.72
N ALA A 44 -6.95 15.37 3.56
CA ALA A 44 -6.94 16.05 4.85
C ALA A 44 -5.84 15.50 5.78
N ALA A 45 -5.53 14.20 5.69
CA ALA A 45 -4.43 13.57 6.43
C ALA A 45 -3.04 13.85 5.84
N GLY A 46 -2.93 14.53 4.69
CA GLY A 46 -1.68 14.94 4.06
C GLY A 46 -1.25 14.12 2.83
N ALA A 47 -2.01 13.10 2.42
CA ALA A 47 -1.72 12.36 1.20
C ALA A 47 -2.01 13.20 -0.05
N ARG A 48 -1.16 13.06 -1.07
CA ARG A 48 -1.26 13.74 -2.37
C ARG A 48 -1.16 12.72 -3.50
N ILE A 49 -1.49 13.14 -4.72
CA ILE A 49 -1.18 12.36 -5.93
C ILE A 49 0.32 12.05 -5.94
N GLY A 50 0.69 10.80 -6.22
CA GLY A 50 2.06 10.28 -6.16
C GLY A 50 2.57 9.93 -4.77
N SER A 51 1.81 10.18 -3.69
CA SER A 51 2.23 9.75 -2.35
C SER A 51 2.28 8.22 -2.26
N VAL A 52 3.37 7.67 -1.76
CA VAL A 52 3.55 6.23 -1.57
C VAL A 52 2.74 5.75 -0.38
N LEU A 53 1.82 4.81 -0.59
CA LEU A 53 1.12 4.12 0.49
C LEU A 53 1.84 2.81 0.88
N PHE A 54 2.49 2.15 -0.08
CA PHE A 54 3.24 0.93 0.16
C PHE A 54 4.43 0.84 -0.80
N HIS A 55 5.57 0.34 -0.30
CA HIS A 55 6.66 -0.14 -1.14
C HIS A 55 7.17 -1.47 -0.59
N GLY A 56 7.57 -2.37 -1.47
CA GLY A 56 8.00 -3.69 -1.06
C GLY A 56 8.39 -4.58 -2.22
N VAL A 57 8.28 -5.89 -2.01
CA VAL A 57 8.62 -6.91 -2.99
C VAL A 57 7.55 -7.99 -3.08
N SER A 58 7.46 -8.64 -4.23
CA SER A 58 6.67 -9.86 -4.40
C SER A 58 7.44 -10.97 -5.10
N THR A 59 7.05 -12.22 -4.82
CA THR A 59 7.52 -13.39 -5.57
C THR A 59 6.89 -13.47 -6.95
N ARG A 60 7.56 -14.16 -7.86
CA ARG A 60 7.07 -14.40 -9.23
C ARG A 60 5.68 -15.03 -9.30
N ASP A 61 5.37 -15.93 -8.39
CA ASP A 61 4.06 -16.60 -8.34
C ASP A 61 2.96 -15.73 -7.67
N GLY A 62 3.32 -14.57 -7.11
CA GLY A 62 2.43 -13.66 -6.39
C GLY A 62 1.99 -14.17 -5.03
N ARG A 63 2.49 -15.35 -4.58
CA ARG A 63 2.07 -15.95 -3.31
C ARG A 63 2.55 -15.18 -2.09
N MET A 64 3.61 -14.39 -2.23
CA MET A 64 4.14 -13.56 -1.17
C MET A 64 4.30 -12.12 -1.65
N VAL A 65 3.77 -11.20 -0.85
CA VAL A 65 4.01 -9.76 -0.93
C VAL A 65 4.41 -9.28 0.46
N ARG A 66 5.51 -8.53 0.59
CA ARG A 66 5.94 -7.95 1.87
C ARG A 66 6.62 -6.61 1.66
N GLY A 67 6.54 -5.73 2.65
CA GLY A 67 7.16 -4.43 2.55
C GLY A 67 6.75 -3.48 3.68
N ILE A 68 6.81 -2.19 3.39
CA ILE A 68 6.45 -1.11 4.29
C ILE A 68 5.21 -0.41 3.74
N ALA A 69 4.17 -0.32 4.56
CA ALA A 69 3.03 0.55 4.35
C ALA A 69 3.17 1.83 5.17
N TYR A 70 2.41 2.87 4.82
CA TYR A 70 2.45 4.17 5.50
C TYR A 70 1.09 4.60 6.03
N ILE A 71 1.05 5.06 7.28
CA ILE A 71 -0.11 5.75 7.85
C ILE A 71 0.08 7.25 7.72
N PHE A 72 -0.96 7.91 7.23
CA PHE A 72 -1.02 9.37 7.11
C PHE A 72 -1.84 9.95 8.26
N LYS A 73 -1.32 11.00 8.88
CA LYS A 73 -1.99 11.79 9.92
C LYS A 73 -1.73 13.26 9.63
N ALA A 74 -2.77 14.08 9.69
CA ALA A 74 -2.67 15.51 9.44
C ALA A 74 -1.58 16.15 10.31
N GLY A 75 -0.70 16.93 9.67
CA GLY A 75 0.43 17.60 10.33
C GLY A 75 1.61 16.70 10.69
N CYS A 76 1.59 15.42 10.32
CA CYS A 76 2.66 14.47 10.60
C CYS A 76 3.31 13.95 9.33
N ALA A 77 4.59 13.58 9.43
CA ALA A 77 5.22 12.76 8.41
C ALA A 77 4.51 11.38 8.33
N PRO A 78 4.42 10.76 7.14
CA PRO A 78 3.85 9.42 7.01
C PRO A 78 4.64 8.42 7.86
N ALA A 79 3.94 7.68 8.73
CA ALA A 79 4.59 6.73 9.63
C ALA A 79 4.64 5.33 8.98
N PRO A 80 5.84 4.73 8.83
CA PRO A 80 6.00 3.43 8.22
C PRO A 80 5.60 2.29 9.16
N TYR A 81 5.14 1.17 8.59
CA TYR A 81 4.98 -0.09 9.31
C TYR A 81 5.10 -1.29 8.37
N GLN A 82 5.62 -2.40 8.91
CA GLN A 82 5.78 -3.62 8.14
C GLN A 82 4.42 -4.27 7.85
N VAL A 83 4.24 -4.70 6.61
CA VAL A 83 3.09 -5.50 6.20
C VAL A 83 3.52 -6.67 5.32
N GLU A 84 2.80 -7.76 5.40
CA GLU A 84 2.98 -8.94 4.57
C GLU A 84 1.66 -9.61 4.22
N GLY A 85 1.68 -10.40 3.15
CA GLY A 85 0.51 -11.11 2.66
C GLY A 85 0.73 -11.63 1.24
N ARG A 86 -0.29 -11.51 0.39
CA ARG A 86 -0.29 -12.18 -0.92
C ARG A 86 -1.16 -11.46 -1.95
N TYR A 87 -0.95 -11.80 -3.22
CA TYR A 87 -1.90 -11.54 -4.30
C TYR A 87 -2.86 -12.72 -4.45
N GLU A 88 -4.16 -12.46 -4.33
CA GLU A 88 -5.24 -13.43 -4.47
C GLU A 88 -5.77 -13.38 -5.91
N LYS A 89 -5.26 -14.29 -6.76
CA LYS A 89 -5.56 -14.31 -8.21
C LYS A 89 -7.05 -14.42 -8.53
N HIS A 90 -7.82 -15.18 -7.75
CA HIS A 90 -9.25 -15.41 -8.01
C HIS A 90 -10.11 -14.16 -7.81
N THR A 91 -9.66 -13.22 -6.98
CA THR A 91 -10.37 -11.98 -6.67
C THR A 91 -9.67 -10.75 -7.23
N SER A 92 -8.50 -10.93 -7.85
CA SER A 92 -7.60 -9.87 -8.29
C SER A 92 -7.29 -8.85 -7.17
N ARG A 93 -7.02 -9.36 -5.96
CA ARG A 93 -6.77 -8.52 -4.77
C ARG A 93 -5.36 -8.69 -4.22
N ILE A 94 -4.72 -7.61 -3.81
CA ILE A 94 -3.56 -7.68 -2.91
C ILE A 94 -4.07 -7.50 -1.49
N LEU A 95 -3.73 -8.47 -0.63
CA LEU A 95 -4.16 -8.48 0.76
C LEU A 95 -2.93 -8.52 1.66
N LEU A 96 -2.73 -7.47 2.46
CA LEU A 96 -1.59 -7.31 3.36
C LEU A 96 -2.05 -7.09 4.79
N TYR A 97 -1.25 -7.55 5.75
CA TYR A 97 -1.50 -7.44 7.18
C TYR A 97 -0.27 -6.93 7.91
N GLY A 98 -0.47 -6.15 8.97
CA GLY A 98 0.62 -5.69 9.82
C GLY A 98 0.14 -4.89 11.03
N ALA A 99 1.01 -4.71 12.01
CA ALA A 99 0.72 -3.90 13.18
C ALA A 99 0.98 -2.42 12.85
N TYR A 100 -0.07 -1.61 12.73
CA TYR A 100 0.07 -0.20 12.34
C TYR A 100 0.32 0.71 13.56
N PRO A 101 1.04 1.83 13.40
CA PRO A 101 1.34 2.76 14.48
C PRO A 101 0.07 3.47 14.97
N VAL A 102 -0.13 3.47 16.28
CA VAL A 102 -1.17 4.23 16.96
C VAL A 102 -0.56 5.54 17.46
N PHE A 103 -1.14 6.67 17.05
CA PHE A 103 -0.68 7.99 17.46
C PHE A 103 -1.37 8.44 18.74
N GLY A 104 -0.60 9.00 19.66
CA GLY A 104 -1.10 9.76 20.81
C GLY A 104 -1.33 11.22 20.46
N GLN A 105 -0.89 12.12 21.35
CA GLN A 105 -0.87 13.56 21.07
C GLN A 105 0.18 13.89 19.99
N GLY A 106 -0.21 14.73 19.04
CA GLY A 106 0.64 15.12 17.91
C GLY A 106 1.05 13.92 17.07
N CYS A 107 2.34 13.86 16.70
CA CYS A 107 2.89 12.82 15.83
C CYS A 107 3.58 11.68 16.59
N ARG A 108 3.44 11.64 17.92
CA ARG A 108 4.08 10.61 18.74
C ARG A 108 3.34 9.28 18.60
N VAL A 109 4.06 8.26 18.13
CA VAL A 109 3.59 6.87 18.17
C VAL A 109 3.64 6.37 19.61
N VAL A 110 2.54 5.83 20.10
CA VAL A 110 2.38 5.34 21.49
C VAL A 110 2.16 3.84 21.58
N GLY A 111 2.04 3.17 20.44
CA GLY A 111 1.87 1.73 20.36
C GLY A 111 1.63 1.27 18.93
N TYR A 112 1.39 -0.02 18.78
CA TYR A 112 1.05 -0.65 17.50
C TYR A 112 -0.17 -1.52 17.69
N SER A 113 -1.05 -1.56 16.68
CA SER A 113 -2.28 -2.36 16.72
C SER A 113 -2.38 -3.27 15.51
N THR A 114 -2.79 -4.51 15.74
CA THR A 114 -3.19 -5.48 14.71
C THR A 114 -4.72 -5.53 14.50
N SER A 115 -5.48 -4.71 15.24
CA SER A 115 -6.93 -4.61 15.13
C SER A 115 -7.34 -3.30 14.45
N GLY A 116 -8.29 -3.40 13.50
CA GLY A 116 -8.83 -2.24 12.78
C GLY A 116 -8.43 -2.18 11.29
N HIS A 117 -9.00 -1.20 10.58
CA HIS A 117 -8.88 -1.10 9.11
C HIS A 117 -7.45 -0.86 8.60
N ASN A 118 -6.56 -0.28 9.42
CA ASN A 118 -5.17 -0.05 9.04
C ASN A 118 -4.29 -1.29 9.20
N ALA A 119 -4.75 -2.31 9.95
CA ALA A 119 -4.04 -3.57 10.12
C ALA A 119 -4.27 -4.55 8.95
N ARG A 120 -5.25 -4.29 8.09
CA ARG A 120 -5.59 -5.09 6.91
C ARG A 120 -5.76 -4.19 5.69
N LEU A 121 -4.78 -4.21 4.79
CA LEU A 121 -4.82 -3.48 3.53
C LEU A 121 -5.35 -4.39 2.42
N SER A 122 -6.48 -4.00 1.84
CA SER A 122 -7.06 -4.65 0.66
C SER A 122 -6.96 -3.68 -0.51
N PHE A 123 -6.29 -4.11 -1.56
CA PHE A 123 -6.21 -3.41 -2.83
C PHE A 123 -6.93 -4.25 -3.87
N GLU A 124 -7.94 -3.70 -4.51
CA GLU A 124 -8.75 -4.40 -5.50
C GLU A 124 -8.39 -3.87 -6.88
N GLN A 125 -7.96 -4.76 -7.79
CA GLN A 125 -7.67 -4.36 -9.15
C GLN A 125 -8.98 -3.92 -9.82
N LEU A 126 -8.94 -2.78 -10.50
CA LEU A 126 -10.04 -2.36 -11.36
C LEU A 126 -9.86 -3.05 -12.71
N GLU A 127 -10.87 -3.80 -13.14
CA GLU A 127 -10.94 -4.25 -14.53
C GLU A 127 -11.21 -3.02 -15.40
N LEU A 128 -10.45 -2.88 -16.50
CA LEU A 128 -10.75 -1.88 -17.51
C LEU A 128 -11.79 -2.54 -18.43
N ASP A 129 -13.03 -2.08 -18.34
CA ASP A 129 -14.14 -2.42 -19.24
C ASP A 129 -13.78 -2.18 -20.73
#